data_AF-A0A534N3S7-F1
#
_entry.id   AF-A0A534N3S7-F1
#
_cell.length_a   1.000
_cell.length_b   1.000
_cell.length_c   1.000
_cell.angle_alpha   90.00
_cell.angle_beta   90.00
_cell.angle_gamma   90.00
#
_symmetry.space_group_name_H-M   'P 1'
#
loop_
_entity.id
_entity.type
_entity.pdbx_description
1 polymer ?
#
loop_
_entity_poly.entity_id
_entity_poly.type
_entity_poly.pdbx_seq_one_letter_code
_entity_poly.pdbx_strand_id
1 'polypeptide(L)' 'MEFRRFRGTDKYLTSSALESAVNCALALERPLLVRGEPGTGKTQLAE' A
#
# COMPACT_ATOMS: atom_id res chain seq x y z
N MET A 1 -14.16 -9.38 10.34
CA MET A 1 -13.31 -8.20 10.56
C MET A 1 -13.51 -7.28 9.39
N GLU A 2 -13.98 -6.07 9.65
CA GLU A 2 -14.11 -5.05 8.62
C GLU A 2 -12.85 -4.19 8.66
N PHE A 3 -11.97 -4.34 7.66
CA PHE A 3 -10.78 -3.50 7.54
C PHE A 3 -10.92 -2.63 6.30
N ARG A 4 -10.46 -1.38 6.41
CA ARG A 4 -10.48 -0.43 5.30
C ARG A 4 -9.52 -0.92 4.23
N ARG A 5 -10.04 -1.28 3.06
CA ARG A 5 -9.20 -1.64 1.91
C ARG A 5 -8.46 -0.39 1.42
N PHE A 6 -7.16 -0.55 1.24
CA PHE A 6 -6.33 0.43 0.57
C PHE A 6 -6.70 0.51 -0.92
N ARG A 7 -6.79 1.75 -1.40
CA ARG A 7 -6.93 2.14 -2.80
C ARG A 7 -6.04 3.36 -3.02
N GLY A 8 -5.58 3.55 -4.25
CA GLY A 8 -4.96 4.81 -4.65
C GLY A 8 -5.85 6.03 -4.41
N THR A 9 -5.26 7.21 -4.53
CA THR A 9 -5.97 8.50 -4.45
C THR A 9 -5.68 9.33 -5.68
N ASP A 10 -6.35 10.46 -5.84
CA ASP A 10 -6.07 11.42 -6.92
C ASP A 10 -4.60 11.89 -6.94
N LYS A 11 -3.90 11.81 -5.80
CA LYS A 11 -2.50 12.22 -5.65
C LYS A 11 -1.53 11.05 -5.50
N TYR A 12 -2.03 9.82 -5.34
CA TYR A 12 -1.21 8.63 -5.15
C TYR A 12 -1.62 7.55 -6.15
N LEU A 13 -0.85 7.48 -7.23
CA LEU A 13 -1.03 6.49 -8.29
C LEU A 13 -0.62 5.11 -7.81
N THR A 14 -1.45 4.11 -8.06
CA THR A 14 -1.20 2.73 -7.65
C THR A 14 -1.48 1.75 -8.79
N SER A 15 -0.91 0.56 -8.65
CA SER A 15 -1.26 -0.58 -9.48
C SER A 15 -2.09 -1.58 -8.68
N SER A 16 -2.85 -2.42 -9.37
CA SER A 16 -3.61 -3.52 -8.75
C SER A 16 -2.73 -4.44 -7.91
N ALA A 17 -1.47 -4.66 -8.32
CA ALA A 17 -0.50 -5.47 -7.58
C ALA A 17 -0.10 -4.82 -6.25
N LEU A 18 0.17 -3.50 -6.25
CA LEU A 18 0.49 -2.77 -5.03
C LEU A 18 -0.70 -2.77 -4.06
N GLU A 19 -1.89 -2.46 -4.55
CA GLU A 19 -3.11 -2.48 -3.74
C GLU A 19 -3.34 -3.86 -3.12
N SER A 20 -3.13 -4.94 -3.87
CA SER A 20 -3.30 -6.30 -3.38
C SER A 20 -2.30 -6.66 -2.28
N ALA A 21 -1.03 -6.26 -2.42
CA ALA A 21 0.01 -6.51 -1.42
C ALA A 21 -0.29 -5.79 -0.10
N VAL A 22 -0.70 -4.51 -0.17
CA VAL A 22 -1.07 -3.70 1.00
C VAL A 22 -2.30 -4.27 1.69
N ASN A 23 -3.35 -4.58 0.93
CA ASN A 23 -4.58 -5.17 1.47
C ASN A 23 -4.34 -6.53 2.13
N CYS A 24 -3.45 -7.35 1.58
CA CYS A 24 -3.06 -8.63 2.17
C CYS A 24 -2.34 -8.43 3.52
N ALA A 25 -1.37 -7.52 3.56
CA ALA A 25 -0.63 -7.21 4.79
C ALA A 25 -1.55 -6.66 5.90
N LEU A 26 -2.48 -5.77 5.54
CA LEU A 26 -3.51 -5.25 6.46
C LEU A 26 -4.42 -6.35 6.98
N ALA A 27 -4.93 -7.22 6.11
CA ALA A 27 -5.82 -8.32 6.49
C ALA A 27 -5.15 -9.34 7.42
N LEU A 28 -3.85 -9.56 7.24
CA LEU A 28 -3.06 -10.51 8.02
C LEU A 28 -2.43 -9.90 9.27
N GLU A 29 -2.54 -8.58 9.45
CA GLU A 29 -1.84 -7.81 10.50
C GLU A 29 -0.34 -8.10 10.52
N ARG A 30 0.27 -8.21 9.34
CA ARG A 30 1.70 -8.49 9.16
C ARG A 30 2.44 -7.28 8.58
N PRO A 31 3.71 -7.06 8.95
CA PRO A 31 4.51 -6.00 8.37
C PRO A 31 4.74 -6.23 6.87
N LEU A 32 4.77 -5.13 6.10
CA LEU A 32 5.03 -5.11 4.66
C LEU A 32 6.34 -4.37 4.36
N LEU A 33 7.30 -5.04 3.73
CA LEU A 33 8.53 -4.40 3.25
C LEU A 33 8.34 -3.85 1.84
N VAL A 34 8.34 -2.53 1.71
CA VAL A 34 8.20 -1.84 0.43
C VAL A 34 9.57 -1.38 -0.07
N ARG A 35 9.94 -1.80 -1.29
CA ARG A 35 11.20 -1.42 -1.96
C ARG A 35 10.91 -0.62 -3.24
N GLY A 36 11.86 0.20 -3.66
CA GLY A 36 11.79 0.99 -4.90
C GLY A 36 12.82 2.12 -4.90
N GLU A 37 13.06 2.73 -6.06
CA GLU A 37 14.02 3.81 -6.24
C GLU A 37 13.71 5.04 -5.36
N PRO A 38 14.70 5.88 -5.00
CA PRO A 38 14.43 7.16 -4.34
C PRO A 38 13.35 7.97 -5.10
N GLY A 39 12.38 8.53 -4.39
CA GLY A 39 11.30 9.33 -4.98
C GLY A 39 10.04 8.57 -5.45
N THR A 40 9.96 7.25 -5.28
CA THR A 40 8.78 6.45 -5.73
C THR A 40 7.57 6.44 -4.77
N GLY A 41 7.46 7.43 -3.88
CA GLY A 41 6.28 7.56 -3.00
C GLY A 41 6.14 6.52 -1.89
N LYS A 42 7.23 5.80 -1.52
CA LYS A 42 7.21 4.80 -0.43
C LYS A 42 6.78 5.36 0.92
N THR A 43 7.18 6.59 1.24
CA THR A 43 6.78 7.25 2.50
C THR A 43 5.29 7.61 2.48
N GLN A 44 4.80 8.16 1.35
CA GLN A 44 3.38 8.50 1.18
C GLN A 44 2.47 7.27 1.23
N LEU A 45 2.96 6.09 0.88
CA LEU A 45 2.22 4.83 1.02
C LEU A 45 1.93 4.45 2.47
N ALA A 46 2.80 4.88 3.39
CA ALA A 46 2.75 4.51 4.79
C ALA A 46 1.99 5.52 5.67
N GLU A 47 1.66 6.70 5.13
CA GLU A 47 0.82 7.74 5.77
C GLU A 47 -0.68 7.43 5.58
#